data_AF-M6FD68-F1
#
_entry.id   AF-M6FD68-F1
#
_cell.length_a   1.000
_cell.length_b   1.000
_cell.length_c   1.000
_cell.angle_alpha   90.00
_cell.angle_beta   90.00
_cell.angle_gamma   90.00
#
_symmetry.space_group_name_H-M   'P 1'
#
loop_
_entity.id
_entity.type
_entity.pdbx_description
1 polymer ?
#
loop_
_entity_poly.entity_id
_entity_poly.type
_entity_poly.pdbx_seq_one_letter_code
_entity_poly.pdbx_strand_id
1 'polypeptide(L)'
;MVDRLVNRRRKKFEPLIRQELETAGGVLTLPELVKRIGLKDSFYNRGIALEAVAPMVLRGEVIETDNPNATITNRLNLRKYRLTTRTYKNDNKN
;
A
#
# COMPACT_ATOMS: atom_id res chain seq x y z
N MET A 1 14.19 17.74 8.74
CA MET A 1 14.96 16.47 8.87
C MET A 1 14.08 15.24 8.65
N VAL A 2 12.83 15.24 9.14
CA VAL A 2 11.82 14.18 8.97
C VAL A 2 11.52 13.88 7.50
N ASP A 3 11.38 14.92 6.65
CA ASP A 3 11.04 14.75 5.23
C ASP A 3 12.09 13.94 4.44
N ARG A 4 13.37 14.03 4.84
CA ARG A 4 14.44 13.29 4.17
C ARG A 4 14.38 11.79 4.48
N LEU A 5 14.00 11.42 5.71
CA LEU A 5 13.82 10.03 6.11
C LEU A 5 12.59 9.42 5.43
N VAL A 6 11.47 10.16 5.44
CA VAL A 6 10.22 9.77 4.79
C VAL A 6 10.43 9.58 3.28
N ASN A 7 11.11 10.51 2.63
CA ASN A 7 11.42 10.40 1.19
C ASN A 7 12.32 9.20 0.85
N ARG A 8 13.30 8.87 1.70
CA ARG A 8 14.14 7.67 1.51
C ARG A 8 13.33 6.38 1.66
N ARG A 9 12.47 6.30 2.67
CA ARG A 9 11.58 5.15 2.89
C ARG A 9 10.61 4.98 1.75
N ARG A 10 9.97 6.07 1.31
CA ARG A 10 9.10 6.08 0.14
C ARG A 10 9.80 5.53 -1.10
N LYS A 11 10.97 6.08 -1.46
CA LYS A 11 11.75 5.60 -2.62
C LYS A 11 12.10 4.11 -2.55
N LYS A 12 12.32 3.58 -1.35
CA LYS A 12 12.62 2.17 -1.13
C LYS A 12 11.39 1.27 -1.22
N PHE A 13 10.29 1.64 -0.56
CA PHE A 13 9.15 0.75 -0.35
C PHE A 13 8.05 0.90 -1.41
N GLU A 14 7.89 2.07 -2.02
CA GLU A 14 6.90 2.30 -3.08
C GLU A 14 6.99 1.28 -4.24
N PRO A 15 8.17 0.98 -4.84
CA PRO A 15 8.26 -0.03 -5.89
C PRO A 15 7.93 -1.45 -5.38
N LEU A 16 8.31 -1.78 -4.14
CA LEU A 16 8.00 -3.09 -3.53
C LEU A 16 6.50 -3.23 -3.27
N ILE A 17 5.86 -2.19 -2.74
CA ILE A 17 4.41 -2.16 -2.50
C ILE A 17 3.66 -2.35 -3.81
N ARG A 18 4.07 -1.67 -4.88
CA ARG A 18 3.45 -1.83 -6.20
C ARG A 18 3.58 -3.27 -6.69
N GLN A 19 4.79 -3.83 -6.69
CA GLN A 19 5.04 -5.20 -7.13
C GLN A 19 4.21 -6.22 -6.33
N GLU A 20 4.11 -6.06 -5.01
CA GLU A 20 3.35 -6.98 -4.16
C GLU A 20 1.84 -6.87 -4.37
N LEU A 21 1.31 -5.66 -4.59
CA LEU A 21 -0.09 -5.47 -4.95
C LEU A 21 -0.41 -6.02 -6.35
N GLU A 22 0.50 -5.89 -7.31
CA GLU A 22 0.38 -6.49 -8.65
C GLU A 22 0.38 -8.02 -8.54
N THR A 23 1.35 -8.58 -7.82
CA THR A 23 1.51 -10.03 -7.62
C THR A 23 0.33 -10.64 -6.88
N ALA A 24 -0.25 -9.92 -5.92
CA ALA A 24 -1.41 -10.39 -5.18
C ALA A 24 -2.68 -10.47 -6.04
N GLY A 25 -2.73 -9.81 -7.21
CA GLY A 25 -3.87 -9.83 -8.13
C GLY A 25 -5.19 -9.39 -7.49
N GLY A 26 -5.15 -8.70 -6.35
CA GLY A 26 -6.27 -8.57 -5.44
C GLY A 26 -6.04 -7.55 -4.32
N VAL A 27 -6.68 -7.81 -3.18
CA VAL A 27 -6.71 -6.89 -2.03
C VAL A 27 -5.80 -7.41 -0.93
N LEU A 28 -4.82 -6.61 -0.50
CA LEU A 28 -3.96 -6.90 0.65
C LEU A 28 -4.40 -6.08 1.86
N THR A 29 -4.46 -6.72 3.02
CA THR A 29 -4.55 -6.00 4.30
C THR A 29 -3.22 -5.32 4.64
N LEU A 30 -3.23 -4.29 5.48
CA LEU A 30 -2.00 -3.63 5.92
C LEU A 30 -0.98 -4.62 6.55
N PRO A 31 -1.37 -5.56 7.43
CA PRO A 31 -0.43 -6.55 7.96
C PRO A 31 0.18 -7.46 6.89
N GLU A 32 -0.60 -7.86 5.89
CA GLU A 32 -0.11 -8.67 4.76
C GLU A 32 0.87 -7.88 3.89
N LEU A 33 0.54 -6.62 3.59
CA LEU A 33 1.41 -5.74 2.82
C LEU A 33 2.75 -5.54 3.52
N VAL A 34 2.74 -5.27 4.83
CA VAL A 34 3.94 -5.11 5.66
C VAL A 34 4.83 -6.36 5.60
N LYS A 35 4.25 -7.55 5.73
CA LYS A 35 4.99 -8.82 5.65
C LYS A 35 5.58 -9.05 4.27
N ARG A 36 4.80 -8.77 3.22
CA ARG A 36 5.20 -8.94 1.82
C ARG A 36 6.34 -8.01 1.39
N ILE A 37 6.39 -6.79 1.91
CA ILE A 37 7.52 -5.86 1.67
C ILE A 37 8.75 -6.17 2.55
N GLY A 38 8.77 -7.32 3.23
CA GLY A 38 9.91 -7.82 4.00
C GLY A 38 10.03 -7.26 5.42
N LEU A 39 8.98 -6.67 5.98
CA LEU A 39 8.99 -6.13 7.34
C LEU A 39 8.26 -7.06 8.31
N LYS A 40 8.72 -7.10 9.57
CA LYS A 40 7.98 -7.75 10.65
C LYS A 40 6.68 -6.97 10.92
N ASP A 41 5.58 -7.68 11.05
CA ASP A 41 4.32 -7.06 11.44
C ASP A 41 4.42 -6.43 12.84
N SER A 42 4.45 -5.11 12.90
CA SER A 42 4.52 -4.30 14.12
C SER A 42 3.87 -2.95 13.87
N PHE A 43 3.40 -2.29 14.94
CA PHE A 43 2.77 -0.98 14.82
C PHE A 43 3.68 0.04 14.09
N TYR A 44 4.98 0.04 14.41
CA TYR A 44 5.95 0.92 13.77
C TYR A 44 6.10 0.65 12.26
N ASN A 45 6.22 -0.62 11.86
CA ASN A 45 6.39 -0.99 10.45
C ASN A 45 5.11 -0.80 9.64
N ARG A 46 3.94 -0.91 10.27
CA ARG A 46 2.66 -0.51 9.67
C ARG A 46 2.62 0.99 9.39
N GLY A 47 3.15 1.82 10.29
CA GLY A 47 3.35 3.25 10.06
C GLY A 47 4.22 3.53 8.83
N ILE A 48 5.33 2.80 8.68
CA ILE A 48 6.21 2.92 7.50
C ILE A 48 5.47 2.55 6.20
N ALA A 49 4.72 1.46 6.19
CA ALA A 49 3.94 1.05 5.03
C ALA A 49 2.84 2.07 4.69
N LEU A 50 2.19 2.65 5.70
CA LEU A 50 1.22 3.73 5.54
C LEU A 50 1.84 4.97 4.90
N GLU A 51 2.98 5.43 5.40
CA GLU A 51 3.71 6.58 4.85
C GLU A 51 4.12 6.34 3.39
N ALA A 52 4.50 5.10 3.06
CA ALA A 52 4.92 4.72 1.71
C ALA A 52 3.73 4.60 0.73
N VAL A 53 2.58 4.09 1.17
CA VAL A 53 1.39 3.89 0.32
C VAL A 53 0.54 5.14 0.16
N ALA A 54 0.52 6.03 1.16
CA ALA A 54 -0.23 7.28 1.15
C ALA A 54 -0.06 8.11 -0.15
N PRO A 55 1.15 8.37 -0.67
CA PRO A 55 1.30 9.10 -1.91
C PRO A 55 0.79 8.33 -3.14
N MET A 56 0.74 6.99 -3.11
CA MET A 56 0.15 6.18 -4.18
C MET A 56 -1.38 6.28 -4.17
N VAL A 57 -1.99 6.31 -2.98
CA VAL A 57 -3.43 6.55 -2.80
C VAL A 57 -3.81 7.95 -3.28
N LEU A 58 -3.04 8.98 -2.91
CA LEU A 58 -3.26 10.36 -3.36
C LEU A 58 -3.16 10.53 -4.88
N ARG A 59 -2.35 9.72 -5.57
CA ARG A 59 -2.25 9.70 -7.04
C ARG A 59 -3.33 8.85 -7.71
N GLY A 60 -4.17 8.17 -6.94
CA GLY A 60 -5.19 7.25 -7.46
C GLY A 60 -4.63 5.94 -8.01
N GLU A 61 -3.38 5.58 -7.72
CA GLU A 61 -2.77 4.31 -8.13
C GLU A 61 -3.22 3.14 -7.25
N VAL A 62 -3.51 3.44 -5.97
CA VAL A 62 -3.94 2.47 -4.96
C VAL A 62 -5.28 2.92 -4.39
N ILE A 63 -6.23 2.01 -4.31
CA ILE A 63 -7.48 2.19 -3.58
C ILE A 63 -7.28 1.70 -2.16
N GLU A 64 -7.43 2.60 -1.20
CA GLU A 64 -7.53 2.29 0.22
C GLU A 64 -9.00 2.03 0.58
N THR A 65 -9.26 0.96 1.33
CA THR A 65 -10.59 0.64 1.84
C THR A 65 -10.50 0.41 3.34
N ASP A 66 -11.23 1.25 4.09
CA ASP A 66 -11.45 1.07 5.51
C ASP A 66 -12.72 0.24 5.76
N ASN A 67 -12.75 -0.51 6.86
CA ASN A 67 -13.95 -1.21 7.30
C ASN A 67 -14.80 -0.25 8.16
N PRO A 68 -16.07 0.02 7.79
CA PRO A 68 -16.93 0.94 8.54
C PRO A 68 -17.24 0.46 9.97
N ASN A 69 -17.13 -0.84 10.22
CA ASN A 69 -17.36 -1.46 11.53
C ASN A 69 -16.05 -1.67 12.32
N ALA A 70 -14.92 -1.10 11.85
CA ALA A 70 -13.67 -1.19 12.58
C ALA A 70 -13.72 -0.41 13.89
N THR A 71 -13.24 -1.03 14.97
CA THR A 71 -12.88 -0.31 16.20
C THR A 71 -11.54 0.41 16.01
N ILE A 72 -11.26 1.39 16.85
CA ILE A 72 -9.95 2.08 16.88
C ILE A 72 -8.81 1.07 16.99
N THR A 73 -9.00 -0.01 17.75
CA THR A 73 -7.99 -1.04 18.01
C THR A 73 -7.73 -1.98 16.82
N ASN A 74 -8.70 -2.20 15.92
CA ASN A 74 -8.54 -3.13 14.80
C ASN A 74 -8.52 -2.46 13.42
N ARG A 75 -8.76 -1.14 13.32
CA ARG A 75 -8.80 -0.40 12.05
C ARG A 75 -7.60 -0.67 11.16
N LEU A 76 -6.39 -0.64 11.73
CA LEU A 76 -5.17 -0.92 10.98
C LEU A 76 -5.05 -2.39 10.53
N ASN A 77 -5.67 -3.34 11.24
CA ASN A 77 -5.69 -4.74 10.81
C ASN A 77 -6.64 -4.95 9.62
N LEU A 78 -7.73 -4.18 9.57
CA LEU A 78 -8.80 -4.34 8.60
C LEU A 78 -8.64 -3.46 7.36
N ARG A 79 -7.75 -2.47 7.42
CA ARG A 79 -7.44 -1.59 6.30
C ARG A 79 -6.84 -2.38 5.15
N LYS A 80 -7.40 -2.16 3.97
CA LYS A 80 -7.13 -2.90 2.74
C LYS A 80 -6.62 -1.98 1.64
N TYR A 81 -5.74 -2.51 0.81
CA TYR A 81 -5.16 -1.85 -0.35
C TYR A 81 -5.28 -2.73 -1.58
N ARG A 82 -5.60 -2.12 -2.71
CA ARG A 82 -5.54 -2.75 -4.03
C ARG A 82 -5.08 -1.74 -5.06
N LEU A 83 -4.52 -2.20 -6.16
CA LEU A 83 -4.25 -1.30 -7.29
C LEU A 83 -5.57 -0.88 -7.93
N THR A 84 -5.65 0.39 -8.30
CA THR A 84 -6.66 0.86 -9.23
C THR A 84 -6.32 0.22 -10.57
N THR A 85 -7.13 -0.71 -11.04
CA THR A 85 -6.92 -1.35 -12.35
C THR A 85 -6.75 -0.30 -13.44
N ARG A 86 -5.53 -0.12 -13.93
CA ARG A 86 -5.26 0.52 -15.21
C ARG A 86 -4.12 -0.19 -15.95
N THR A 87 -4.38 -1.45 -16.26
CA THR A 87 -3.98 -2.00 -17.56
C THR A 87 -5.26 -2.24 -18.36
N TYR A 88 -5.89 -1.14 -18.80
CA TYR A 88 -6.18 -1.12 -20.22
C TYR A 88 -4.80 -1.12 -20.88
N LYS A 89 -4.31 -2.32 -21.24
CA LYS A 89 -3.47 -2.41 -22.41
C LYS A 89 -4.28 -1.74 -23.50
N ASN A 90 -3.95 -0.50 -23.84
CA ASN A 90 -4.29 0.01 -25.15
C ASN A 90 -3.41 -0.78 -26.12
N ASP A 91 -3.80 -2.03 -26.38
CA ASP A 91 -3.49 -2.72 -27.62
C ASP A 91 -4.32 -2.03 -28.71
N ASN A 92 -4.09 -0.72 -28.92
CA ASN A 92 -4.63 -0.02 -30.07
C ASN A 92 -3.68 -0.32 -31.24
N LYS A 93 -3.73 -1.58 -31.68
CA LYS A 93 -3.43 -1.91 -33.07
C LYS A 93 -4.64 -1.46 -33.87
N ASN A 94 -4.55 -0.28 -34.46
CA ASN A 94 -4.99 -0.07 -35.85
C ASN A 94 -4.27 1.14 -36.42
#